data_AF-A0A8S2VQB0-F1
#
_entry.id   AF-A0A8S2VQB0-F1
#
_cell.length_a   1.000
_cell.length_b   1.000
_cell.length_c   1.000
_cell.angle_alpha   90.00
_cell.angle_beta   90.00
_cell.angle_gamma   90.00
#
_symmetry.space_group_name_H-M   'P 1'
#
loop_
_entity.id
_entity.type
_entity.pdbx_description
1 polymer ?
#
loop_
_entity_poly.entity_id
_entity_poly.type
_entity_poly.pdbx_seq_one_letter_code
_entity_poly.pdbx_strand_id
1 'polypeptide(L)'
;MDYLLSRGRNEQSNVRWSGCSSLTAVIKTTDKIDELTIENDDLDENLILGQIHIANCGNVEALGVRAGDAFLLTQKHTLKSKREKERVGLTNVWIGENDLIAGIIETSRGLGNHGDKELKESVINQPYTWTYNIDQNLEAIIFGTEGLWNALTYETVVDLVTQCLPAHHLPAPSRLQTALRSVLEHYKTTPVTFMTQTHTYDRFSSQFPATSANTDDDDISDVTQCISDLISILEEQNSKCRDAGVQCSEEDIQQVIWDSLSSQSRLRLEVAQAISERLVSAALMAGSKTNISVICLLLPGAAI
;
A
#
# COMPACT_ATOMS: atom_id res chain seq x y z
N MET A 1 13.68 -29.42 7.20
CA MET A 1 14.44 -28.28 7.75
C MET A 1 14.56 -28.52 9.25
N ASP A 2 15.77 -28.62 9.79
CA ASP A 2 15.98 -29.09 11.16
C ASP A 2 15.40 -28.13 12.20
N TYR A 3 14.71 -28.69 13.19
CA TYR A 3 14.08 -27.98 14.31
C TYR A 3 15.06 -27.10 15.13
N LEU A 4 16.36 -27.42 15.08
CA LEU A 4 17.41 -26.62 15.71
C LEU A 4 17.71 -25.34 14.91
N LEU A 5 17.70 -25.44 13.58
CA LEU A 5 17.92 -24.30 12.68
C LEU A 5 16.75 -23.32 12.69
N SER A 6 15.52 -23.80 12.95
CA SER A 6 14.33 -22.94 12.99
C SER A 6 14.29 -22.00 14.21
N ARG A 7 15.09 -22.28 15.25
CA ARG A 7 15.13 -21.43 16.44
C ARG A 7 16.37 -20.56 16.56
N GLY A 8 17.48 -20.89 15.89
CA GLY A 8 18.73 -20.10 15.86
C GLY A 8 19.30 -19.70 17.23
N ARG A 9 18.77 -20.28 18.32
CA ARG A 9 19.12 -20.01 19.71
C ARG A 9 20.30 -20.91 20.06
N ASN A 10 21.42 -20.31 20.45
CA ASN A 10 22.69 -21.00 20.71
C ASN A 10 23.28 -21.68 19.45
N GLU A 11 23.04 -21.11 18.27
CA GLU A 11 23.69 -21.58 17.04
C GLU A 11 25.22 -21.42 17.16
N GLN A 12 25.97 -22.52 16.99
CA GLN A 12 27.43 -22.59 17.10
C GLN A 12 28.11 -22.93 15.76
N SER A 13 27.38 -22.81 14.64
CA SER A 13 27.96 -23.01 13.32
C SER A 13 29.21 -22.14 13.14
N ASN A 14 30.27 -22.76 12.61
CA ASN A 14 31.48 -22.05 12.19
C ASN A 14 31.25 -21.25 10.89
N VAL A 15 30.07 -21.35 10.29
CA VAL A 15 29.71 -20.66 9.05
C VAL A 15 28.75 -19.54 9.38
N ARG A 16 29.05 -18.34 8.88
CA ARG A 16 28.14 -17.20 8.94
C ARG A 16 27.02 -17.37 7.91
N TRP A 17 25.79 -17.32 8.39
CA TRP A 17 24.59 -17.41 7.57
C TRP A 17 24.20 -16.03 7.05
N SER A 18 23.41 -16.01 5.97
CA SER A 18 22.88 -14.75 5.45
C SER A 18 21.98 -14.06 6.49
N GLY A 19 21.87 -12.74 6.34
CA GLY A 19 20.92 -11.92 7.07
C GLY A 19 20.03 -11.14 6.11
N CYS A 20 18.95 -10.57 6.63
CA CYS A 20 18.09 -9.68 5.88
C CYS A 20 17.53 -8.56 6.76
N SER A 21 17.32 -7.40 6.14
CA SER A 21 16.41 -6.39 6.67
C SER A 21 14.97 -6.83 6.42
N SER A 22 14.08 -6.53 7.36
CA SER A 22 12.67 -6.87 7.26
C SER A 22 11.80 -5.70 7.69
N LEU A 23 10.76 -5.43 6.92
CA LEU A 23 9.69 -4.52 7.28
C LEU A 23 8.38 -5.28 7.12
N THR A 24 7.56 -5.26 8.16
CA THR A 24 6.24 -5.86 8.16
C THR A 24 5.20 -4.80 8.46
N ALA A 25 4.10 -4.81 7.73
CA ALA A 25 2.95 -3.96 7.97
C ALA A 25 1.69 -4.83 8.12
N VAL A 26 0.87 -4.52 9.12
CA VAL A 26 -0.45 -5.11 9.32
C VAL A 26 -1.46 -3.99 9.29
N ILE A 27 -2.42 -4.09 8.37
CA ILE A 27 -3.48 -3.10 8.22
C ILE A 27 -4.72 -3.65 8.90
N LYS A 28 -5.32 -2.83 9.75
CA LYS A 28 -6.59 -3.11 10.39
C LYS A 28 -7.59 -2.08 9.91
N THR A 29 -8.59 -2.52 9.16
CA THR A 29 -9.77 -1.71 8.84
C THR A 29 -10.63 -1.60 10.08
N THR A 30 -11.22 -0.44 10.33
CA THR A 30 -12.19 -0.26 11.42
C THR A 30 -13.59 -0.50 10.86
N ASP A 31 -14.23 -1.61 11.25
CA ASP A 31 -15.61 -1.97 10.84
C ASP A 31 -16.67 -1.06 11.44
N LYS A 32 -16.27 -0.27 12.44
CA LYS A 32 -17.09 0.74 13.10
C LYS A 32 -16.36 2.04 12.87
N ILE A 33 -17.10 3.07 12.46
CA ILE A 33 -16.69 4.45 12.72
C ILE A 33 -16.63 4.51 14.25
N ASP A 34 -15.47 4.15 14.82
CA ASP A 34 -15.30 4.20 16.26
C ASP A 34 -15.58 5.65 16.64
N GLU A 35 -16.50 5.83 17.58
CA GLU A 35 -16.83 7.08 18.26
C GLU A 35 -15.60 7.58 19.06
N LEU A 36 -14.44 7.71 18.41
CA LEU A 36 -13.23 8.35 18.94
C LEU A 36 -13.24 9.85 18.67
N THR A 37 -14.31 10.38 18.10
CA THR A 37 -14.65 11.79 18.30
C THR A 37 -15.28 11.93 19.67
N ILE A 38 -14.57 12.67 20.54
CA ILE A 38 -14.96 13.26 21.83
C ILE A 38 -14.05 12.72 22.93
N GLU A 39 -12.79 13.20 22.99
CA GLU A 39 -12.11 13.55 24.25
C GLU A 39 -10.91 14.50 24.03
N ASN A 40 -10.55 14.90 22.80
CA ASN A 40 -9.51 15.91 22.57
C ASN A 40 -10.05 17.07 21.73
N ASP A 41 -10.00 18.27 22.31
CA ASP A 41 -10.47 19.57 21.81
C ASP A 41 -9.53 20.17 20.73
N ASP A 42 -8.81 19.32 19.99
CA ASP A 42 -7.87 19.72 18.94
C ASP A 42 -8.44 19.33 17.57
N LEU A 43 -8.76 20.37 16.79
CA LEU A 43 -9.35 20.35 15.45
C LEU A 43 -8.51 19.58 14.41
N ASP A 44 -8.74 18.28 14.28
CA ASP A 44 -8.45 17.58 13.03
C ASP A 44 -9.69 16.75 12.64
N GLU A 45 -10.55 17.33 11.79
CA GLU A 45 -11.80 16.74 11.28
C GLU A 45 -11.56 15.57 10.30
N ASN A 46 -10.49 14.81 10.49
CA ASN A 46 -10.14 13.70 9.61
C ASN A 46 -10.76 12.39 10.13
N LEU A 47 -11.67 11.83 9.34
CA LEU A 47 -12.27 10.53 9.51
C LEU A 47 -11.18 9.44 9.46
N ILE A 48 -10.95 8.79 10.59
CA ILE A 48 -10.06 7.63 10.68
C ILE A 48 -10.77 6.42 10.05
N LEU A 49 -10.15 5.82 9.04
CA LEU A 49 -10.66 4.67 8.28
C LEU A 49 -10.03 3.35 8.72
N GLY A 50 -8.91 3.41 9.44
CA GLY A 50 -8.22 2.24 9.94
C GLY A 50 -6.88 2.57 10.60
N GLN A 51 -6.11 1.52 10.88
CA GLN A 51 -4.78 1.62 11.46
C GLN A 51 -3.79 0.74 10.70
N ILE A 52 -2.55 1.21 10.60
CA ILE A 52 -1.43 0.42 10.11
C ILE A 52 -0.41 0.25 11.23
N HIS A 53 -0.10 -1.01 11.55
CA HIS A 53 0.93 -1.39 12.49
C HIS A 53 2.17 -1.81 11.71
N ILE A 54 3.28 -1.13 11.94
CA ILE A 54 4.53 -1.33 11.21
C ILE A 54 5.59 -1.84 12.18
N ALA A 55 6.33 -2.86 11.76
CA ALA A 55 7.48 -3.40 12.47
C ALA A 55 8.70 -3.37 11.53
N ASN A 56 9.66 -2.48 11.80
CA ASN A 56 10.89 -2.35 11.01
C ASN A 56 12.09 -2.96 11.73
N CYS A 57 12.88 -3.76 11.02
CA CYS A 57 14.08 -4.40 11.49
C CYS A 57 15.16 -4.34 10.39
N GLY A 58 15.79 -3.17 10.24
CA GLY A 58 16.88 -2.94 9.28
C GLY A 58 16.87 -1.53 8.70
N ASN A 59 17.24 -1.42 7.43
CA ASN A 59 17.32 -0.17 6.66
C ASN A 59 16.25 -0.03 5.56
N VAL A 60 15.20 -0.85 5.61
CA VAL A 60 14.01 -0.70 4.78
C VAL A 60 13.19 0.47 5.34
N GLU A 61 12.50 1.20 4.48
CA GLU A 61 11.65 2.33 4.90
C GLU A 61 10.25 2.25 4.29
N ALA A 62 9.29 2.82 5.02
CA ALA A 62 7.94 3.11 4.55
C ALA A 62 7.71 4.63 4.56
N LEU A 63 7.27 5.16 3.42
CA LEU A 63 6.97 6.57 3.19
C LEU A 63 5.46 6.73 2.99
N GLY A 64 4.80 7.51 3.83
CA GLY A 64 3.43 7.96 3.62
C GLY A 64 3.39 9.17 2.70
N VAL A 65 2.39 9.19 1.81
CA VAL A 65 2.14 10.29 0.86
C VAL A 65 0.76 10.86 1.13
N ARG A 66 0.69 12.17 1.42
CA ARG A 66 -0.55 12.89 1.69
C ARG A 66 -0.47 14.28 1.08
N ALA A 67 -1.45 14.65 0.25
CA ALA A 67 -1.58 15.99 -0.32
C ALA A 67 -0.29 16.51 -0.99
N GLY A 68 0.45 15.63 -1.65
CA GLY A 68 1.73 15.98 -2.28
C GLY A 68 2.91 16.19 -1.31
N ASP A 69 2.78 15.81 -0.04
CA ASP A 69 3.85 15.81 0.95
C ASP A 69 4.21 14.38 1.41
N ALA A 70 5.45 14.23 1.90
CA ALA A 70 6.03 12.96 2.30
C ALA A 70 6.31 12.93 3.81
N PHE A 71 5.97 11.83 4.47
CA PHE A 71 6.37 11.60 5.86
C PHE A 71 6.79 10.15 6.09
N LEU A 72 7.81 9.96 6.92
CA LEU A 72 8.33 8.62 7.21
C LEU A 72 7.50 7.93 8.28
N LEU A 73 7.12 6.69 8.00
CA LEU A 73 6.45 5.79 8.93
C LEU A 73 7.43 4.89 9.68
N THR A 74 8.71 4.92 9.31
CA THR A 74 9.77 4.06 9.84
C THR A 74 11.05 4.83 10.10
N GLN A 75 11.90 4.26 10.95
CA GLN A 75 13.26 4.73 11.15
C GLN A 75 14.27 3.71 10.63
N LYS A 76 15.30 4.16 9.91
CA LYS A 76 16.47 3.34 9.55
C LYS A 76 17.26 2.95 10.81
N HIS A 77 17.58 1.66 10.93
CA HIS A 77 18.41 1.14 12.01
C HIS A 77 19.86 0.94 11.58
N THR A 78 20.57 2.05 11.35
CA THR A 78 22.02 2.08 11.05
C THR A 78 22.77 2.87 12.12
N LEU A 79 24.11 2.80 12.16
CA LEU A 79 24.89 3.58 13.14
C LEU A 79 24.86 5.09 12.90
N LYS A 80 24.24 5.55 11.80
CA LYS A 80 23.92 6.97 11.59
C LYS A 80 22.84 7.43 12.58
N SER A 81 21.97 6.53 13.03
CA SER A 81 21.00 6.80 14.10
C SER A 81 21.72 6.85 15.44
N LYS A 82 21.63 7.98 16.14
CA LYS A 82 22.25 8.17 17.47
C LYS A 82 21.88 7.06 18.45
N ARG A 83 20.61 6.66 18.48
CA ARG A 83 20.11 5.60 19.38
C ARG A 83 20.75 4.23 19.07
N GLU A 84 20.86 3.89 17.79
CA GLU A 84 21.48 2.62 17.40
C GLU A 84 23.00 2.66 17.57
N LYS A 85 23.64 3.80 17.33
CA LYS A 85 25.07 4.01 17.59
C LYS A 85 25.42 3.83 19.07
N GLU A 86 24.63 4.43 19.95
CA GLU A 86 24.79 4.27 21.40
C GLU A 86 24.57 2.81 21.81
N ARG A 87 23.51 2.17 21.30
CA ARG A 87 23.20 0.76 21.59
C ARG A 87 24.31 -0.19 21.16
N VAL A 88 24.81 -0.05 19.92
CA VAL A 88 25.90 -0.88 19.40
C VAL A 88 27.22 -0.55 20.10
N GLY A 89 27.45 0.71 20.50
CA GLY A 89 28.64 1.11 21.25
C GLY A 89 28.75 0.52 22.66
N LEU A 90 27.67 -0.04 23.21
CA LEU A 90 27.70 -0.80 24.46
C LEU A 90 28.20 -2.25 24.27
N THR A 91 28.32 -2.72 23.04
CA THR A 91 28.88 -4.04 22.73
C THR A 91 30.37 -3.91 22.44
N ASN A 92 31.11 -5.03 22.53
CA ASN A 92 32.55 -5.05 22.24
C ASN A 92 32.85 -5.25 20.74
N VAL A 93 31.91 -4.90 19.85
CA VAL A 93 32.10 -5.08 18.40
C VAL A 93 32.95 -3.95 17.84
N TRP A 94 33.85 -4.30 16.92
CA TRP A 94 34.59 -3.29 16.16
C TRP A 94 33.68 -2.63 15.13
N ILE A 95 33.74 -1.29 15.03
CA ILE A 95 33.07 -0.52 13.98
C ILE A 95 34.12 -0.12 12.95
N GLY A 96 33.93 -0.56 11.72
CA GLY A 96 34.81 -0.30 10.60
C GLY A 96 34.55 1.04 9.92
N GLU A 97 35.21 1.25 8.78
CA GLU A 97 34.96 2.42 7.92
C GLU A 97 33.51 2.47 7.45
N ASN A 98 33.00 3.68 7.20
CA ASN A 98 31.62 3.92 6.77
C ASN A 98 30.56 3.34 7.71
N ASP A 99 30.82 3.31 9.02
CA ASP A 99 29.87 2.86 10.03
C ASP A 99 29.44 1.39 9.87
N LEU A 100 30.31 0.54 9.32
CA LEU A 100 30.07 -0.90 9.16
C LEU A 100 30.34 -1.66 10.47
N ILE A 101 29.33 -2.35 11.00
CA ILE A 101 29.44 -3.22 12.17
C ILE A 101 30.27 -4.45 11.81
N ALA A 102 31.29 -4.75 12.63
CA ALA A 102 32.34 -5.74 12.37
C ALA A 102 33.08 -5.51 11.04
N GLY A 103 32.96 -4.32 10.44
CA GLY A 103 33.46 -4.02 9.09
C GLY A 103 32.66 -4.68 7.96
N ILE A 104 31.45 -5.21 8.25
CA ILE A 104 30.70 -6.03 7.29
C ILE A 104 29.32 -5.43 6.94
N ILE A 105 28.53 -5.02 7.94
CA ILE A 105 27.11 -4.68 7.72
C ILE A 105 26.78 -3.27 8.23
N GLU A 106 26.02 -2.49 7.46
CA GLU A 106 25.60 -1.13 7.86
C GLU A 106 24.40 -1.14 8.83
N THR A 107 23.60 -2.21 8.81
CA THR A 107 22.41 -2.34 9.64
C THR A 107 22.72 -2.89 11.02
N SER A 108 22.16 -2.22 12.02
CA SER A 108 22.25 -2.57 13.43
C SER A 108 21.09 -3.45 13.91
N ARG A 109 20.08 -3.66 13.06
CA ARG A 109 18.98 -4.61 13.29
C ARG A 109 18.72 -5.42 12.04
N GLY A 110 18.30 -6.66 12.21
CA GLY A 110 17.99 -7.55 11.10
C GLY A 110 17.74 -8.97 11.54
N LEU A 111 17.23 -9.78 10.62
CA LEU A 111 17.05 -11.21 10.81
C LEU A 111 18.30 -11.96 10.31
N GLY A 112 18.53 -13.17 10.84
CA GLY A 112 19.66 -14.00 10.43
C GLY A 112 20.99 -13.62 11.09
N ASN A 113 22.06 -13.64 10.28
CA ASN A 113 23.46 -13.52 10.70
C ASN A 113 23.87 -14.56 11.76
N HIS A 114 23.27 -15.74 11.71
CA HIS A 114 23.60 -16.83 12.62
C HIS A 114 25.02 -17.35 12.37
N GLY A 115 25.66 -17.91 13.40
CA GLY A 115 27.05 -18.40 13.33
C GLY A 115 28.13 -17.31 13.45
N ASP A 116 27.74 -16.04 13.57
CA ASP A 116 28.66 -14.92 13.81
C ASP A 116 28.34 -14.25 15.14
N LYS A 117 29.14 -14.53 16.18
CA LYS A 117 28.89 -14.07 17.54
C LYS A 117 28.95 -12.54 17.65
N GLU A 118 29.90 -11.90 16.98
CA GLU A 118 30.06 -10.44 17.02
C GLU A 118 28.87 -9.74 16.38
N LEU A 119 28.40 -10.24 15.23
CA LEU A 119 27.19 -9.73 14.59
C LEU A 119 25.93 -10.07 15.38
N LYS A 120 25.81 -11.23 16.03
CA LYS A 120 24.62 -11.56 16.84
C LYS A 120 24.51 -10.71 18.11
N GLU A 121 25.63 -10.28 18.69
CA GLU A 121 25.63 -9.40 19.85
C GLU A 121 25.26 -7.96 19.50
N SER A 122 25.66 -7.49 18.31
CA SER A 122 25.47 -6.10 17.86
C SER A 122 24.22 -5.89 17.00
N VAL A 123 23.89 -6.84 16.13
CA VAL A 123 22.75 -6.85 15.20
C VAL A 123 21.59 -7.63 15.80
N ILE A 124 20.66 -6.91 16.43
CA ILE A 124 19.51 -7.50 17.12
C ILE A 124 18.35 -7.75 16.15
N ASN A 125 17.56 -8.79 16.43
CA ASN A 125 16.37 -9.14 15.64
C ASN A 125 15.08 -8.52 16.19
N GLN A 126 15.18 -7.53 17.09
CA GLN A 126 14.02 -6.89 17.69
C GLN A 126 13.57 -5.69 16.83
N PRO A 127 12.41 -5.77 16.17
CA PRO A 127 11.92 -4.66 15.35
C PRO A 127 11.59 -3.44 16.22
N TYR A 128 11.69 -2.26 15.62
CA TYR A 128 11.00 -1.08 16.12
C TYR A 128 9.57 -1.08 15.56
N THR A 129 8.59 -0.96 16.45
CA THR A 129 7.18 -1.01 16.10
C THR A 129 6.52 0.36 16.23
N TRP A 130 5.66 0.72 15.28
CA TRP A 130 4.92 1.97 15.25
C TRP A 130 3.49 1.72 14.74
N THR A 131 2.51 2.46 15.26
CA THR A 131 1.13 2.43 14.77
C THR A 131 0.78 3.80 14.20
N TYR A 132 0.16 3.81 13.03
CA TYR A 132 -0.30 5.03 12.37
C TYR A 132 -1.78 4.92 12.00
N ASN A 133 -2.55 5.98 12.21
CA ASN A 133 -3.96 6.03 11.82
C ASN A 133 -4.07 6.36 10.33
N ILE A 134 -4.79 5.54 9.57
CA ILE A 134 -5.12 5.80 8.18
C ILE A 134 -6.35 6.70 8.18
N ASP A 135 -6.23 7.92 7.66
CA ASP A 135 -7.33 8.85 7.46
C ASP A 135 -7.80 8.87 5.99
N GLN A 136 -8.88 9.60 5.71
CA GLN A 136 -9.37 9.74 4.33
C GLN A 136 -8.44 10.51 3.39
N ASN A 137 -7.42 11.19 3.92
CA ASN A 137 -6.52 12.04 3.14
C ASN A 137 -5.21 11.32 2.76
N LEU A 138 -4.91 10.18 3.38
CA LEU A 138 -3.71 9.41 3.08
C LEU A 138 -3.84 8.76 1.70
N GLU A 139 -2.99 9.17 0.76
CA GLU A 139 -3.08 8.79 -0.65
C GLU A 139 -2.41 7.43 -0.90
N ALA A 140 -1.18 7.27 -0.42
CA ALA A 140 -0.40 6.07 -0.63
C ALA A 140 0.62 5.83 0.48
N ILE A 141 1.05 4.58 0.64
CA ILE A 141 2.24 4.21 1.39
C ILE A 141 3.19 3.46 0.46
N ILE A 142 4.42 3.94 0.38
CA ILE A 142 5.48 3.35 -0.41
C ILE A 142 6.46 2.64 0.52
N PHE A 143 6.52 1.32 0.42
CA PHE A 143 7.57 0.53 1.06
C PHE A 143 8.70 0.33 0.08
N GLY A 144 9.93 0.58 0.52
CA GLY A 144 11.10 0.49 -0.33
C GLY A 144 12.29 -0.10 0.41
N THR A 145 13.07 -0.91 -0.29
CA THR A 145 14.42 -1.28 0.16
C THR A 145 15.39 -0.12 -0.02
N GLU A 146 16.52 -0.16 0.66
CA GLU A 146 17.60 0.83 0.57
C GLU A 146 17.99 1.25 -0.86
N GLY A 147 17.94 0.34 -1.83
CA GLY A 147 18.25 0.66 -3.24
C GLY A 147 17.36 1.75 -3.84
N LEU A 148 16.13 1.92 -3.35
CA LEU A 148 15.26 3.04 -3.73
C LEU A 148 15.74 4.34 -3.06
N TRP A 149 15.87 4.31 -1.74
CA TRP A 149 16.10 5.50 -0.91
C TRP A 149 17.52 6.07 -1.01
N ASN A 150 18.48 5.27 -1.48
CA ASN A 150 19.82 5.77 -1.79
C ASN A 150 19.91 6.40 -3.19
N ALA A 151 18.92 6.16 -4.05
CA ALA A 151 18.90 6.63 -5.43
C ALA A 151 17.97 7.83 -5.64
N LEU A 152 16.83 7.88 -4.94
CA LEU A 152 15.81 8.91 -5.08
C LEU A 152 15.58 9.64 -3.76
N THR A 153 15.30 10.95 -3.83
CA THR A 153 14.83 11.72 -2.66
C THR A 153 13.36 11.44 -2.40
N TYR A 154 12.90 11.70 -1.17
CA TYR A 154 11.48 11.49 -0.82
C TYR A 154 10.55 12.37 -1.65
N GLU A 155 10.96 13.61 -1.95
CA GLU A 155 10.22 14.53 -2.79
C GLU A 155 10.09 14.01 -4.22
N THR A 156 11.17 13.45 -4.78
CA THR A 156 11.13 12.84 -6.12
C THR A 156 10.19 11.63 -6.15
N VAL A 157 10.17 10.83 -5.08
CA VAL A 157 9.25 9.69 -4.95
C VAL A 157 7.81 10.18 -4.91
N VAL A 158 7.51 11.21 -4.12
CA VAL A 158 6.17 11.82 -4.05
C VAL A 158 5.76 12.35 -5.42
N ASP A 159 6.61 13.13 -6.09
CA ASP A 159 6.31 13.66 -7.42
C ASP A 159 5.94 12.55 -8.42
N LEU A 160 6.67 11.43 -8.41
CA LEU A 160 6.41 10.29 -9.28
C LEU A 160 5.09 9.58 -8.93
N VAL A 161 4.79 9.44 -7.64
CA VAL A 161 3.52 8.86 -7.15
C VAL A 161 2.35 9.76 -7.56
N THR A 162 2.43 11.06 -7.24
CA THR A 162 1.42 12.08 -7.53
C THR A 162 1.12 12.17 -9.03
N GLN A 163 2.15 12.07 -9.91
CA GLN A 163 1.97 12.01 -11.37
C GLN A 163 1.24 10.76 -11.87
N CYS A 164 1.10 9.71 -11.05
CA CYS A 164 0.32 8.52 -11.40
C CYS A 164 -1.10 8.57 -10.85
N LEU A 165 -1.37 9.45 -9.87
CA LEU A 165 -2.67 9.55 -9.24
C LEU A 165 -3.61 10.47 -10.04
N PRO A 166 -4.86 10.03 -10.33
CA PRO A 166 -5.81 10.84 -11.09
C PRO A 166 -6.24 12.11 -10.37
N ALA A 167 -6.20 12.15 -9.03
CA ALA A 167 -6.50 13.33 -8.21
C ALA A 167 -5.67 14.57 -8.62
N HIS A 168 -4.45 14.36 -9.15
CA HIS A 168 -3.53 15.41 -9.56
C HIS A 168 -3.47 15.60 -11.09
N HIS A 169 -4.11 14.69 -11.85
CA HIS A 169 -4.38 14.84 -13.28
C HIS A 169 -5.75 15.51 -13.50
N LEU A 170 -5.82 16.83 -13.27
CA LEU A 170 -6.73 17.67 -14.04
C LEU A 170 -5.98 18.20 -15.27
N PRO A 171 -5.97 17.51 -16.43
CA PRO A 171 -5.72 18.22 -17.67
C PRO A 171 -6.82 19.27 -17.84
N ALA A 172 -6.49 20.45 -18.38
CA ALA A 172 -7.48 21.46 -18.74
C ALA A 172 -8.66 20.77 -19.45
N PRO A 173 -9.92 20.97 -19.01
CA PRO A 173 -11.03 20.16 -19.46
C PRO A 173 -11.07 20.20 -20.99
N SER A 174 -10.91 19.03 -21.60
CA SER A 174 -11.04 18.93 -23.05
C SER A 174 -12.45 19.40 -23.43
N ARG A 175 -12.59 20.04 -24.60
CA ARG A 175 -13.89 20.52 -25.09
C ARG A 175 -14.96 19.43 -25.07
N LEU A 176 -14.57 18.16 -25.17
CA LEU A 176 -15.43 16.99 -25.04
C LEU A 176 -16.01 16.81 -23.64
N GLN A 177 -15.26 17.03 -22.55
CA GLN A 177 -15.80 16.96 -21.18
C GLN A 177 -16.77 18.11 -20.90
N THR A 178 -16.52 19.31 -21.45
CA THR A 178 -17.44 20.44 -21.34
C THR A 178 -18.72 20.19 -22.14
N ALA A 179 -18.58 19.65 -23.37
CA ALA A 179 -19.70 19.25 -24.19
C ALA A 179 -20.50 18.10 -23.54
N LEU A 180 -19.84 17.09 -22.98
CA LEU A 180 -20.49 15.99 -22.26
C LEU A 180 -21.22 16.47 -21.02
N ARG A 181 -20.67 17.42 -20.26
CA ARG A 181 -21.40 18.07 -19.15
C ARG A 181 -22.64 18.79 -19.62
N SER A 182 -22.56 19.59 -20.71
CA SER A 182 -23.75 20.26 -21.26
C SER A 182 -24.80 19.29 -21.78
N VAL A 183 -24.37 18.14 -22.32
CA VAL A 183 -25.24 17.08 -22.83
C VAL A 183 -25.88 16.31 -21.66
N LEU A 184 -25.11 15.97 -20.63
CA LEU A 184 -25.59 15.34 -19.38
C LEU A 184 -26.56 16.25 -18.60
N GLU A 185 -26.35 17.57 -18.61
CA GLU A 185 -27.31 18.52 -18.04
C GLU A 185 -28.58 18.64 -18.88
N HIS A 186 -28.49 18.50 -20.20
CA HIS A 186 -29.65 18.47 -21.09
C HIS A 186 -30.53 17.24 -20.81
N TYR A 187 -29.92 16.06 -20.59
CA TYR A 187 -30.64 14.82 -20.27
C TYR A 187 -31.29 14.79 -18.89
N LYS A 188 -30.89 15.66 -17.95
CA LYS A 188 -31.60 15.81 -16.66
C LYS A 188 -33.00 16.44 -16.80
N THR A 189 -33.34 17.03 -17.95
CA THR A 189 -34.57 17.84 -18.11
C THR A 189 -35.64 17.25 -19.02
N THR A 190 -35.48 16.04 -19.55
CA THR A 190 -36.47 15.41 -20.44
C THR A 190 -36.85 14.00 -20.01
N PRO A 191 -38.14 13.68 -19.81
CA PRO A 191 -38.55 12.35 -19.43
C PRO A 191 -38.63 11.40 -20.64
N VAL A 192 -37.99 10.23 -20.46
CA VAL A 192 -38.32 8.90 -21.02
C VAL A 192 -37.93 8.61 -22.48
N THR A 193 -37.15 7.54 -22.70
CA THR A 193 -37.57 6.27 -23.36
C THR A 193 -36.32 5.43 -23.68
N PHE A 194 -36.29 4.19 -23.18
CA PHE A 194 -35.27 3.19 -23.53
C PHE A 194 -35.35 2.80 -25.01
N MET A 195 -34.19 2.70 -25.66
CA MET A 195 -33.93 1.68 -26.69
C MET A 195 -32.49 1.18 -26.56
N THR A 196 -32.36 -0.13 -26.36
CA THR A 196 -31.11 -0.89 -26.43
C THR A 196 -30.59 -0.93 -27.86
N GLN A 197 -29.25 -0.88 -28.01
CA GLN A 197 -28.57 -1.59 -29.09
C GLN A 197 -27.15 -1.98 -28.66
N THR A 198 -26.96 -3.29 -28.61
CA THR A 198 -25.68 -4.00 -28.52
C THR A 198 -24.82 -3.72 -29.75
N HIS A 199 -23.51 -3.58 -29.58
CA HIS A 199 -22.56 -4.09 -30.59
C HIS A 199 -21.28 -4.62 -29.94
N THR A 200 -21.03 -5.88 -30.26
CA THR A 200 -19.86 -6.72 -30.04
C THR A 200 -18.58 -6.14 -30.63
N TYR A 201 -17.44 -6.34 -29.96
CA TYR A 201 -16.16 -6.58 -30.65
C TYR A 201 -15.34 -7.67 -29.98
N ASP A 202 -14.89 -8.57 -30.83
CA ASP A 202 -14.26 -9.87 -30.57
C ASP A 202 -12.74 -9.70 -30.31
N ARG A 203 -12.27 -10.39 -29.26
CA ARG A 203 -11.09 -11.28 -29.23
C ARG A 203 -9.71 -10.77 -29.71
N PHE A 204 -8.74 -10.80 -28.79
CA PHE A 204 -7.51 -11.55 -29.04
C PHE A 204 -7.05 -12.31 -27.79
N SER A 205 -6.83 -13.60 -27.99
CA SER A 205 -6.43 -14.60 -27.02
C SER A 205 -4.92 -14.78 -27.06
N SER A 206 -4.28 -14.86 -25.89
CA SER A 206 -3.05 -15.65 -25.73
C SER A 206 -3.09 -16.36 -24.39
N GLN A 207 -3.24 -17.67 -24.47
CA GLN A 207 -3.20 -18.67 -23.41
C GLN A 207 -1.80 -18.77 -22.79
N PHE A 208 -1.71 -19.05 -21.48
CA PHE A 208 -0.81 -20.04 -20.86
C PHE A 208 -1.29 -20.34 -19.41
N PRO A 209 -0.90 -21.48 -18.79
CA PRO A 209 -1.81 -22.31 -17.99
C PRO A 209 -1.85 -21.95 -16.51
N ALA A 210 -3.04 -22.05 -15.91
CA ALA A 210 -3.22 -22.00 -14.47
C ALA A 210 -2.79 -23.33 -13.83
N THR A 211 -1.83 -23.25 -12.90
CA THR A 211 -1.58 -24.31 -11.92
C THR A 211 -2.39 -23.96 -10.68
N SER A 212 -3.26 -24.88 -10.27
CA SER A 212 -4.12 -24.76 -9.08
C SER A 212 -3.27 -24.63 -7.82
N ALA A 213 -3.42 -23.51 -7.11
CA ALA A 213 -3.09 -23.40 -5.70
C ALA A 213 -4.37 -22.96 -4.99
N ASN A 214 -4.91 -23.85 -4.18
CA ASN A 214 -6.01 -23.56 -3.27
C ASN A 214 -5.57 -22.42 -2.34
N THR A 215 -6.36 -21.35 -2.31
CA THR A 215 -6.23 -20.27 -1.33
C THR A 215 -7.50 -20.31 -0.50
N ASP A 216 -7.31 -20.36 0.82
CA ASP A 216 -8.35 -20.50 1.83
C ASP A 216 -9.29 -19.28 1.84
N ASP A 217 -10.59 -19.54 2.05
CA ASP A 217 -11.77 -18.68 1.82
C ASP A 217 -11.96 -17.47 2.77
N ASP A 218 -10.91 -16.90 3.36
CA ASP A 218 -11.08 -15.89 4.44
C ASP A 218 -11.17 -14.41 3.98
N ASP A 219 -11.00 -14.09 2.69
CA ASP A 219 -11.07 -12.70 2.15
C ASP A 219 -12.44 -12.28 1.58
N ILE A 220 -13.46 -13.14 1.67
CA ILE A 220 -14.78 -12.92 1.00
C ILE A 220 -15.77 -12.15 1.90
N SER A 221 -15.61 -12.14 3.23
CA SER A 221 -16.60 -11.54 4.15
C SER A 221 -16.67 -10.01 4.06
N ASP A 222 -15.54 -9.32 3.90
CA ASP A 222 -15.49 -7.84 3.94
C ASP A 222 -16.07 -7.21 2.67
N VAL A 223 -15.84 -7.85 1.53
CA VAL A 223 -16.46 -7.47 0.25
C VAL A 223 -17.98 -7.69 0.33
N THR A 224 -18.42 -8.77 0.97
CA THR A 224 -19.84 -9.12 1.12
C THR A 224 -20.59 -8.09 1.98
N GLN A 225 -19.97 -7.58 3.04
CA GLN A 225 -20.59 -6.57 3.91
C GLN A 225 -20.72 -5.21 3.20
N CYS A 226 -19.67 -4.77 2.49
CA CYS A 226 -19.68 -3.52 1.73
C CYS A 226 -20.69 -3.56 0.57
N ILE A 227 -20.85 -4.74 -0.05
CA ILE A 227 -21.90 -5.01 -1.04
C ILE A 227 -23.29 -4.93 -0.40
N SER A 228 -23.48 -5.51 0.79
CA SER A 228 -24.77 -5.46 1.51
C SER A 228 -25.18 -4.01 1.84
N ASP A 229 -24.23 -3.17 2.23
CA ASP A 229 -24.49 -1.77 2.57
C ASP A 229 -24.83 -0.95 1.31
N LEU A 230 -24.11 -1.17 0.20
CA LEU A 230 -24.44 -0.55 -1.10
C LEU A 230 -25.79 -1.02 -1.66
N ILE A 231 -26.13 -2.31 -1.50
CA ILE A 231 -27.44 -2.85 -1.85
C ILE A 231 -28.52 -2.16 -1.04
N SER A 232 -28.35 -1.98 0.28
CA SER A 232 -29.34 -1.31 1.12
C SER A 232 -29.59 0.15 0.70
N ILE A 233 -28.52 0.88 0.32
CA ILE A 233 -28.61 2.25 -0.18
C ILE A 233 -29.33 2.28 -1.54
N LEU A 234 -29.01 1.34 -2.42
CA LEU A 234 -29.64 1.24 -3.74
C LEU A 234 -31.09 0.78 -3.65
N GLU A 235 -31.45 -0.12 -2.73
CA GLU A 235 -32.83 -0.51 -2.42
C GLU A 235 -33.65 0.64 -1.85
N GLU A 236 -33.05 1.45 -0.98
CA GLU A 236 -33.69 2.66 -0.45
C GLU A 236 -33.94 3.70 -1.57
N GLN A 237 -33.02 3.83 -2.53
CA GLN A 237 -33.20 4.65 -3.73
C GLN A 237 -34.19 4.02 -4.72
N ASN A 238 -34.22 2.69 -4.86
CA ASN A 238 -35.13 1.96 -5.74
C ASN A 238 -36.58 2.00 -5.20
N SER A 239 -36.76 2.07 -3.88
CA SER A 239 -38.06 2.34 -3.25
C SER A 239 -38.64 3.69 -3.70
N LYS A 240 -37.78 4.69 -3.93
CA LYS A 240 -38.16 6.00 -4.49
C LYS A 240 -38.35 5.95 -6.02
N CYS A 241 -37.67 5.07 -6.73
CA CYS A 241 -37.81 4.87 -8.18
C CYS A 241 -38.99 3.95 -8.58
N ARG A 242 -39.57 3.18 -7.65
CA ARG A 242 -40.79 2.37 -7.89
C ARG A 242 -42.02 3.21 -8.26
N ASP A 243 -42.06 4.49 -7.88
CA ASP A 243 -43.08 5.44 -8.35
C ASP A 243 -42.91 5.84 -9.85
N ALA A 244 -41.79 5.48 -10.50
CA ALA A 244 -41.46 5.83 -11.88
C ALA A 244 -41.44 4.64 -12.87
N GLY A 245 -41.81 3.41 -12.43
CA GLY A 245 -42.12 2.29 -13.33
C GLY A 245 -40.94 1.57 -14.01
N VAL A 246 -39.71 1.72 -13.52
CA VAL A 246 -38.54 0.95 -14.00
C VAL A 246 -38.33 -0.26 -13.08
N GLN A 247 -38.47 -1.48 -13.62
CA GLN A 247 -38.11 -2.72 -12.92
C GLN A 247 -36.71 -3.17 -13.37
N CYS A 248 -35.73 -3.07 -12.47
CA CYS A 248 -34.43 -3.73 -12.57
C CYS A 248 -34.42 -4.85 -11.52
N SER A 249 -34.03 -6.08 -11.89
CA SER A 249 -34.04 -7.19 -10.95
C SER A 249 -32.92 -7.02 -9.91
N GLU A 250 -33.13 -7.54 -8.71
CA GLU A 250 -32.15 -7.48 -7.61
C GLU A 250 -30.81 -8.13 -8.00
N GLU A 251 -30.88 -9.20 -8.81
CA GLU A 251 -29.73 -9.92 -9.37
C GLU A 251 -28.94 -9.07 -10.39
N ASP A 252 -29.62 -8.29 -11.25
CA ASP A 252 -28.97 -7.38 -12.19
C ASP A 252 -28.21 -6.25 -11.48
N ILE A 253 -28.78 -5.73 -10.38
CA ILE A 253 -28.16 -4.67 -9.57
C ILE A 253 -26.90 -5.21 -8.88
N GLN A 254 -26.98 -6.40 -8.27
CA GLN A 254 -25.84 -7.05 -7.64
C GLN A 254 -24.70 -7.30 -8.63
N GLN A 255 -25.03 -7.75 -9.85
CA GLN A 255 -24.04 -7.98 -10.89
C GLN A 255 -23.34 -6.69 -11.34
N VAL A 256 -24.10 -5.59 -11.53
CA VAL A 256 -23.52 -4.29 -11.92
C VAL A 256 -22.61 -3.72 -10.83
N ILE A 257 -22.98 -3.87 -9.55
CA ILE A 257 -22.14 -3.46 -8.42
C ILE A 257 -20.85 -4.28 -8.40
N TRP A 258 -20.95 -5.60 -8.54
CA TRP A 258 -19.78 -6.49 -8.57
C TRP A 258 -18.85 -6.17 -9.74
N ASP A 259 -19.39 -5.93 -10.93
CA ASP A 259 -18.63 -5.55 -12.11
C ASP A 259 -17.96 -4.17 -11.94
N SER A 260 -18.63 -3.23 -11.26
CA SER A 260 -18.06 -1.91 -10.94
C SER A 260 -16.95 -1.97 -9.88
N LEU A 261 -17.18 -2.68 -8.77
CA LEU A 261 -16.19 -2.87 -7.70
C LEU A 261 -14.96 -3.63 -8.20
N SER A 262 -15.17 -4.69 -8.98
CA SER A 262 -14.06 -5.45 -9.58
C SER A 262 -13.27 -4.62 -10.58
N SER A 263 -13.94 -3.73 -11.33
CA SER A 263 -13.27 -2.77 -12.23
C SER A 263 -12.45 -1.74 -11.45
N GLN A 264 -12.98 -1.19 -10.35
CA GLN A 264 -12.24 -0.26 -9.48
C GLN A 264 -11.02 -0.92 -8.82
N SER A 265 -11.17 -2.15 -8.32
CA SER A 265 -10.06 -2.91 -7.74
C SER A 265 -8.95 -3.19 -8.75
N ARG A 266 -9.31 -3.50 -10.01
CA ARG A 266 -8.34 -3.67 -11.10
C ARG A 266 -7.60 -2.37 -11.42
N LEU A 267 -8.32 -1.25 -11.54
CA LEU A 267 -7.71 0.06 -11.78
C LEU A 267 -6.72 0.44 -10.68
N ARG A 268 -7.08 0.22 -9.41
CA ARG A 268 -6.17 0.45 -8.27
C ARG A 268 -4.92 -0.41 -8.37
N LEU A 269 -5.06 -1.70 -8.69
CA LEU A 269 -3.91 -2.59 -8.87
C LEU A 269 -2.99 -2.13 -10.02
N GLU A 270 -3.56 -1.73 -11.16
CA GLU A 270 -2.80 -1.23 -12.31
C GLU A 270 -2.05 0.06 -11.99
N VAL A 271 -2.68 1.00 -11.26
CA VAL A 271 -2.02 2.25 -10.83
C VAL A 271 -0.91 1.95 -9.82
N ALA A 272 -1.14 1.08 -8.83
CA ALA A 272 -0.12 0.69 -7.86
C ALA A 272 1.08 -0.01 -8.53
N GLN A 273 0.81 -0.86 -9.53
CA GLN A 273 1.83 -1.49 -10.35
C GLN A 273 2.64 -0.44 -11.13
N ALA A 274 1.96 0.48 -11.84
CA ALA A 274 2.61 1.52 -12.61
C ALA A 274 3.50 2.43 -11.76
N ILE A 275 3.04 2.78 -10.55
CA ILE A 275 3.84 3.54 -9.56
C ILE A 275 5.10 2.74 -9.19
N SER A 276 4.93 1.48 -8.81
CA SER A 276 6.05 0.63 -8.36
C SER A 276 7.09 0.44 -9.48
N GLU A 277 6.65 0.18 -10.71
CA GLU A 277 7.53 0.05 -11.88
C GLU A 277 8.27 1.36 -12.19
N ARG A 278 7.58 2.50 -12.13
CA ARG A 278 8.17 3.83 -12.34
C ARG A 278 9.23 4.15 -11.30
N LEU A 279 8.97 3.86 -10.02
CA LEU A 279 9.92 4.08 -8.94
C LEU A 279 11.17 3.21 -9.10
N VAL A 280 11.01 1.93 -9.45
CA VAL A 280 12.14 1.02 -9.73
C VAL A 280 12.95 1.53 -10.93
N SER A 281 12.28 1.89 -12.03
CA SER A 281 12.94 2.40 -13.23
C SER A 281 13.71 3.70 -12.96
N ALA A 282 13.10 4.64 -12.24
CA ALA A 282 13.73 5.90 -11.85
C ALA A 282 14.96 5.66 -10.97
N ALA A 283 14.88 4.75 -9.99
CA ALA A 283 16.01 4.40 -9.14
C ALA A 283 17.16 3.75 -9.92
N LEU A 284 16.85 2.88 -10.89
CA LEU A 284 17.85 2.29 -11.78
C LEU A 284 18.52 3.37 -12.65
N MET A 285 17.74 4.29 -13.22
CA MET A 285 18.25 5.42 -14.02
C MET A 285 19.10 6.39 -13.19
N ALA A 286 18.76 6.59 -11.92
CA ALA A 286 19.55 7.38 -10.97
C ALA A 286 20.83 6.67 -10.50
N GLY A 287 21.08 5.43 -10.95
CA GLY A 287 22.33 4.71 -10.71
C GLY A 287 22.35 3.90 -9.40
N SER A 288 21.19 3.42 -8.94
CA SER A 288 21.11 2.50 -7.81
C SER A 288 22.01 1.27 -8.03
N LYS A 289 22.75 0.88 -6.98
CA LYS A 289 23.78 -0.18 -7.04
C LYS A 289 23.37 -1.45 -6.30
N THR A 290 22.23 -1.44 -5.64
CA THR A 290 21.75 -2.55 -4.79
C THR A 290 20.41 -3.04 -5.29
N ASN A 291 19.95 -4.17 -4.78
CA ASN A 291 18.62 -4.67 -5.09
C ASN A 291 17.55 -3.65 -4.70
N ILE A 292 16.53 -3.54 -5.55
CA ILE A 292 15.39 -2.64 -5.36
C ILE A 292 14.15 -3.52 -5.27
N SER A 293 13.38 -3.34 -4.20
CA SER A 293 12.02 -3.84 -4.09
C SER A 293 11.14 -2.70 -3.59
N VAL A 294 10.01 -2.51 -4.26
CA VAL A 294 9.04 -1.46 -3.97
C VAL A 294 7.66 -2.09 -3.87
N ILE A 295 6.90 -1.70 -2.85
CA ILE A 295 5.48 -2.02 -2.72
C ILE A 295 4.75 -0.69 -2.59
N CYS A 296 3.79 -0.44 -3.48
CA CYS A 296 2.88 0.68 -3.40
C CYS A 296 1.53 0.21 -2.86
N LEU A 297 1.14 0.74 -1.70
CA LEU A 297 -0.19 0.57 -1.14
C LEU A 297 -1.01 1.83 -1.43
N LEU A 298 -2.05 1.70 -2.26
CA LEU A 298 -2.99 2.79 -2.50
C LEU A 298 -4.06 2.82 -1.41
N LEU A 299 -4.33 4.02 -0.90
CA LEU A 299 -5.24 4.26 0.20
C LEU A 299 -6.39 5.17 -0.25
N PRO A 300 -7.45 5.34 0.58
CA PRO A 300 -8.66 6.04 0.18
C PRO A 300 -8.43 7.47 -0.34
N GLY A 301 -7.39 8.17 0.12
CA GLY A 301 -7.04 9.51 -0.33
C GLY A 301 -6.57 9.59 -1.80
N ALA A 302 -6.24 8.47 -2.44
CA ALA A 302 -5.80 8.45 -3.84
C ALA A 302 -6.90 8.86 -4.84
N ALA A 303 -8.18 8.84 -4.43
CA ALA A 303 -9.36 9.18 -5.24
C ALA A 303 -9.41 8.47 -6.62
N ILE A 304 -9.11 7.17 -6.64
CA ILE A 304 -9.19 6.25 -7.81
C ILE A 304 -10.47 5.43 -7.78
#